data_AF-A0A7J0EEI1-F1
#
_entry.id   AF-A0A7J0EEI1-F1
#
_cell.length_a   1.000
_cell.length_b   1.000
_cell.length_c   1.000
_cell.angle_alpha   90.00
_cell.angle_beta   90.00
_cell.angle_gamma   90.00
#
_symmetry.space_group_name_H-M   'P 1'
#
loop_
_entity.id
_entity.type
_entity.pdbx_description
1 polymer ?
#
loop_
_entity_poly.entity_id
_entity_poly.type
_entity_poly.pdbx_seq_one_letter_code
_entity_poly.pdbx_strand_id
1 'polypeptide(L)'
;MGQAFGCIQVDESTVAVKEKCGKFDSELDPGCHCLPWCLCQRVAGKVSLRVQQLDVRFIRVSVSKKNWDSAFEEKNDMAKDVKDELDKTLIMDIEPDSDVKKAMNEKNAEAIKSAAKNEAEAEKISQIKPAKGEAKAEEISQIKRAEGEAEAEEISLIKRAEGEAEAEEISLIKRAEERAEAEKSHRSSEPRKG
;
A
#
# COMPACT_ATOMS: atom_id res chain seq x y z
N MET A 1 56.47 25.54 -32.79
CA MET A 1 56.29 24.89 -31.47
C MET A 1 54.85 24.48 -31.35
N GLY A 2 54.41 23.24 -31.24
CA GLY A 2 54.99 21.91 -31.40
C GLY A 2 53.77 20.99 -31.47
N GLN A 3 53.53 20.34 -32.60
CA GLN A 3 52.50 19.32 -32.71
C GLN A 3 53.01 18.06 -32.00
N ALA A 4 52.78 17.98 -30.69
CA ALA A 4 53.03 16.79 -29.90
C ALA A 4 51.85 16.63 -28.92
N PHE A 5 51.23 15.46 -28.90
CA PHE A 5 50.17 15.03 -27.96
C PHE A 5 48.72 15.50 -28.19
N GLY A 6 48.29 15.73 -29.44
CA GLY A 6 46.85 15.74 -29.75
C GLY A 6 46.03 16.82 -29.02
N CYS A 7 46.66 17.87 -28.49
CA CYS A 7 45.94 18.95 -27.84
C CYS A 7 45.33 19.89 -28.88
N ILE A 8 44.02 20.12 -28.76
CA ILE A 8 43.20 20.99 -29.61
C ILE A 8 42.66 22.13 -28.77
N GLN A 9 42.70 23.34 -29.34
CA GLN A 9 42.13 24.53 -28.72
C GLN A 9 40.79 24.87 -29.37
N VAL A 10 39.77 25.01 -28.53
CA VAL A 10 38.42 25.39 -28.90
C VAL A 10 38.22 26.85 -28.55
N ASP A 11 37.74 27.64 -29.51
CA ASP A 11 37.59 29.09 -29.39
C ASP A 11 36.42 29.44 -28.48
N GLU A 12 36.53 30.51 -27.69
CA GLU A 12 35.57 30.93 -26.63
C GLU A 12 34.10 30.99 -27.07
N SER A 13 33.85 31.26 -28.35
CA SER A 13 32.50 31.39 -28.91
C SER A 13 31.99 30.13 -29.64
N THR A 14 32.69 29.01 -29.49
CA THR A 14 32.42 27.75 -30.17
C THR A 14 32.53 26.55 -29.23
N VAL A 15 31.74 25.52 -29.49
CA VAL A 15 31.87 24.20 -28.87
C VAL A 15 32.35 23.23 -29.94
N ALA A 16 33.29 22.36 -29.60
CA ALA A 16 33.76 21.32 -30.52
C ALA A 16 33.04 20.00 -30.24
N VAL A 17 32.70 19.25 -31.28
CA VAL A 17 32.11 17.92 -31.17
C VAL A 17 33.23 16.89 -31.24
N LYS A 18 33.40 16.10 -30.19
CA LYS A 18 34.37 15.01 -30.10
C LYS A 18 33.71 13.71 -30.57
N GLU A 19 34.43 12.99 -31.41
CA GLU A 19 34.08 11.64 -31.84
C GLU A 19 35.14 10.64 -31.43
N LYS A 20 34.70 9.40 -31.22
CA LYS A 20 35.55 8.23 -31.00
C LYS A 20 35.22 7.18 -32.04
N CYS A 21 36.17 6.84 -32.91
CA CYS A 21 35.98 5.91 -34.04
C CYS A 21 34.76 6.25 -34.94
N GLY A 22 34.51 7.55 -35.20
CA GLY A 22 33.39 7.99 -36.05
C GLY A 22 32.01 7.96 -35.39
N LYS A 23 31.94 7.69 -34.08
CA LYS A 23 30.72 7.87 -33.28
C LYS A 23 30.86 9.13 -32.42
N PHE A 24 29.77 9.87 -32.29
CA PHE A 24 29.67 10.97 -31.33
C PHE A 24 30.00 10.47 -29.91
N ASP A 25 30.91 11.19 -29.23
CA ASP A 25 31.36 10.87 -27.87
C ASP A 25 30.85 11.93 -26.89
N SER A 26 31.24 13.20 -27.10
CA SER A 26 30.83 14.31 -26.24
C SER A 26 31.07 15.68 -26.88
N GLU A 27 30.47 16.73 -26.34
CA GLU A 27 30.83 18.12 -26.59
C GLU A 27 32.09 18.53 -25.81
N LEU A 28 32.87 19.45 -26.37
CA LEU A 28 34.04 20.07 -25.76
C LEU A 28 33.80 21.57 -25.66
N ASP A 29 33.69 22.05 -24.43
CA ASP A 29 33.57 23.47 -24.11
C ASP A 29 34.80 24.28 -24.56
N PRO A 30 34.71 25.61 -24.65
CA PRO A 30 35.84 26.42 -25.04
C PRO A 30 37.03 26.26 -24.08
N GLY A 31 38.23 26.08 -24.63
CA GLY A 31 39.43 25.78 -23.85
C GLY A 31 40.44 24.89 -24.58
N CYS A 32 41.48 24.47 -23.86
CA CYS A 32 42.51 23.57 -24.37
C CYS A 32 42.21 22.14 -23.91
N HIS A 33 42.01 21.23 -24.87
CA HIS A 33 41.65 19.83 -24.62
C HIS A 33 42.67 18.90 -25.25
N CYS A 34 43.10 17.84 -24.55
CA CYS A 34 44.05 16.88 -25.11
C CYS A 34 43.34 15.61 -25.58
N LEU A 35 43.38 15.40 -26.91
CA LEU A 35 42.79 14.28 -27.64
C LEU A 35 43.89 13.41 -28.23
N PRO A 36 44.39 12.41 -27.48
CA PRO A 36 45.45 11.54 -27.97
C PRO A 36 44.95 10.69 -29.15
N TRP A 37 45.61 10.81 -30.29
CA TRP A 37 45.26 10.11 -31.54
C TRP A 37 45.25 8.58 -31.40
N CYS A 38 46.03 8.01 -30.46
CA CYS A 38 46.07 6.56 -30.22
C CYS A 38 44.74 5.99 -29.68
N LEU A 39 43.84 6.82 -29.15
CA LEU A 39 42.52 6.40 -28.65
C LEU A 39 41.39 6.61 -29.67
N CYS A 40 41.73 6.84 -30.95
CA CYS A 40 40.79 7.12 -32.03
C CYS A 40 39.82 8.28 -31.74
N GLN A 41 40.26 9.24 -30.92
CA GLN A 41 39.52 10.44 -30.56
C GLN A 41 39.87 11.57 -31.52
N ARG A 42 38.87 12.26 -32.08
CA ARG A 42 39.05 13.38 -33.00
C ARG A 42 37.91 14.39 -32.86
N VAL A 43 38.17 15.65 -33.20
CA VAL A 43 37.10 16.65 -33.38
C VAL A 43 36.46 16.50 -34.75
N ALA A 44 35.15 16.27 -34.78
CA ALA A 44 34.35 16.13 -35.98
C ALA A 44 33.91 17.47 -36.59
N GLY A 45 33.66 18.45 -35.72
CA GLY A 45 33.27 19.80 -36.12
C GLY A 45 33.27 20.78 -34.95
N LYS A 46 33.21 22.07 -35.25
CA LYS A 46 33.02 23.15 -34.27
C LYS A 46 31.69 23.86 -34.56
N VAL A 47 30.91 24.16 -33.54
CA VAL A 47 29.60 24.82 -33.65
C VAL A 47 29.62 26.11 -32.83
N SER A 48 29.16 27.23 -33.39
CA SER A 48 29.13 28.50 -32.66
C SER A 48 27.98 28.56 -31.66
N LEU A 49 28.30 28.97 -30.43
CA LEU A 49 27.32 29.20 -29.35
C LEU A 49 26.37 30.37 -29.64
N ARG A 50 26.75 31.27 -30.56
CA ARG A 50 25.93 32.45 -30.91
C ARG A 50 24.68 32.09 -31.71
N VAL A 51 24.70 30.98 -32.45
CA VAL A 51 23.56 30.56 -33.29
C VAL A 51 22.38 30.10 -32.43
N GLN A 52 22.63 29.46 -31.27
CA GLN A 52 21.55 29.03 -30.38
C GLN A 52 20.83 30.19 -29.68
N GLN A 53 21.48 31.33 -29.46
CA GLN A 53 20.84 32.49 -28.83
C GLN A 53 19.93 33.27 -29.80
N LEU A 54 20.19 33.19 -31.11
CA LEU A 54 19.37 33.84 -32.13
C LEU A 54 18.01 33.14 -32.29
N ASP A 55 17.99 31.82 -32.13
CA ASP A 55 16.80 30.99 -32.35
C ASP A 55 15.73 31.20 -31.27
N VAL A 56 16.12 31.33 -30.00
CA VAL A 56 15.15 31.52 -28.90
C VAL A 56 14.43 32.88 -28.97
N ARG A 57 15.10 33.93 -29.48
CA ARG A 57 14.46 35.25 -29.67
C ARG A 57 13.55 35.28 -30.90
N PHE A 58 13.92 34.59 -31.97
CA PHE A 58 13.09 34.50 -33.17
C PHE A 58 11.85 33.63 -32.92
N ILE A 59 11.98 32.51 -32.22
CA ILE A 59 10.84 31.63 -31.90
C ILE A 59 9.84 32.35 -30.99
N ARG A 60 10.30 33.11 -29.98
CA ARG A 60 9.38 33.82 -29.06
C ARG A 60 8.61 34.97 -29.72
N VAL A 61 9.13 35.58 -30.80
CA VAL A 61 8.45 36.66 -31.52
C VAL A 61 7.60 36.13 -32.69
N SER A 62 8.06 35.07 -33.36
CA SER A 62 7.36 34.45 -34.48
C SER A 62 6.16 33.58 -34.06
N VAL A 63 6.16 33.05 -32.83
CA VAL A 63 5.05 32.26 -32.28
C VAL A 63 3.85 33.14 -31.87
N SER A 64 4.05 34.46 -31.69
CA SER A 64 2.97 35.36 -31.25
C SER A 64 2.19 36.07 -32.39
N LYS A 65 2.47 35.78 -33.67
CA LYS A 65 1.72 36.38 -34.80
C LYS A 65 1.27 35.42 -35.89
N LYS A 66 1.62 34.14 -35.83
CA LYS A 66 0.95 33.14 -36.67
C LYS A 66 -0.30 32.70 -35.96
N ASN A 67 -1.45 33.16 -36.49
CA ASN A 67 -2.79 32.88 -36.00
C ASN A 67 -2.94 31.41 -35.61
N TRP A 68 -3.32 31.19 -34.36
CA TRP A 68 -3.72 29.88 -33.84
C TRP A 68 -4.78 29.21 -34.73
N ASP A 69 -5.62 29.99 -35.42
CA ASP A 69 -6.65 29.47 -36.33
C ASP A 69 -6.06 28.83 -37.59
N SER A 70 -5.03 29.43 -38.19
CA SER A 70 -4.38 28.89 -39.41
C SER A 70 -3.54 27.65 -39.09
N ALA A 71 -2.89 27.60 -37.93
CA ALA A 71 -2.17 26.42 -37.47
C ALA A 71 -3.12 25.26 -37.07
N PHE A 72 -4.34 25.58 -36.64
CA PHE A 72 -5.36 24.58 -36.32
C PHE A 72 -6.02 24.02 -37.58
N GLU A 73 -6.30 24.87 -38.60
CA GLU A 73 -6.75 24.44 -39.93
C GLU A 73 -5.71 23.55 -40.62
N GLU A 74 -4.45 23.98 -40.65
CA GLU A 74 -3.35 23.21 -41.28
C GLU A 74 -3.12 21.86 -40.57
N LYS A 75 -3.28 21.81 -39.24
CA LYS A 75 -3.22 20.56 -38.47
C LYS A 75 -4.41 19.64 -38.76
N ASN A 76 -5.59 20.19 -39.01
CA ASN A 76 -6.78 19.39 -39.31
C ASN A 76 -6.76 18.84 -40.74
N ASP A 77 -6.22 19.61 -41.68
CA ASP A 77 -6.03 19.17 -43.06
C ASP A 77 -4.86 18.17 -43.19
N MET A 78 -3.76 18.36 -42.46
CA MET A 78 -2.73 17.31 -42.33
C MET A 78 -3.27 16.03 -41.67
N ALA A 79 -4.14 16.14 -40.67
CA ALA A 79 -4.75 14.97 -40.05
C ALA A 79 -5.70 14.24 -41.01
N LYS A 80 -6.41 14.96 -41.87
CA LYS A 80 -7.21 14.37 -42.96
C LYS A 80 -6.33 13.72 -44.02
N ASP A 81 -5.27 14.39 -44.47
CA ASP A 81 -4.37 13.83 -45.49
C ASP A 81 -3.65 12.58 -44.98
N VAL A 82 -3.15 12.61 -43.73
CA VAL A 82 -2.55 11.43 -43.08
C VAL A 82 -3.59 10.32 -42.92
N LYS A 83 -4.84 10.64 -42.58
CA LYS A 83 -5.92 9.65 -42.49
C LYS A 83 -6.27 9.07 -43.86
N ASP A 84 -6.40 9.89 -44.89
CA ASP A 84 -6.74 9.48 -46.25
C ASP A 84 -5.61 8.67 -46.92
N GLU A 85 -4.35 8.91 -46.52
CA GLU A 85 -3.19 8.15 -46.96
C GLU A 85 -3.05 6.83 -46.17
N LEU A 86 -3.48 6.81 -44.91
CA LEU A 86 -3.60 5.63 -44.06
C LEU A 86 -4.76 4.70 -44.52
N ASP A 87 -5.89 5.28 -44.94
CA ASP A 87 -7.05 4.56 -45.51
C ASP A 87 -6.73 3.91 -46.88
N LYS A 88 -5.73 4.41 -47.61
CA LYS A 88 -5.26 3.83 -48.88
C LYS A 88 -4.31 2.63 -48.71
N THR A 89 -3.72 2.46 -47.53
CA THR A 89 -2.69 1.44 -47.26
C THR A 89 -3.07 0.44 -46.17
N LEU A 90 -4.08 0.72 -45.34
CA LEU A 90 -4.56 -0.23 -44.35
C LEU A 90 -5.61 -1.18 -44.94
N ILE A 91 -5.24 -2.45 -44.86
CA ILE A 91 -6.08 -3.65 -44.83
C ILE A 91 -7.52 -3.29 -44.42
N MET A 92 -8.46 -3.58 -45.32
CA MET A 92 -9.92 -3.43 -45.19
C MET A 92 -10.42 -3.35 -43.75
N ASP A 93 -11.32 -2.40 -43.48
CA ASP A 93 -12.29 -2.49 -42.38
C ASP A 93 -12.96 -3.87 -42.41
N ILE A 94 -12.46 -4.81 -41.60
CA ILE A 94 -13.17 -6.05 -41.33
C ILE A 94 -14.24 -5.66 -40.33
N GLU A 95 -15.41 -5.31 -40.82
CA GLU A 95 -16.59 -5.35 -39.98
C GLU A 95 -16.83 -6.81 -39.56
N PRO A 96 -16.73 -7.13 -38.26
CA PRO A 96 -17.07 -8.48 -37.83
C PRO A 96 -18.52 -8.77 -38.18
N ASP A 97 -18.78 -10.01 -38.58
CA ASP A 97 -20.13 -10.46 -38.90
C ASP A 97 -21.08 -10.12 -37.73
N SER A 98 -22.34 -9.86 -38.06
CA SER A 98 -23.40 -9.51 -37.11
C SER A 98 -23.48 -10.50 -35.94
N ASP A 99 -23.18 -11.78 -36.18
CA ASP A 99 -23.16 -12.82 -35.14
C ASP A 99 -21.93 -12.73 -34.24
N VAL A 100 -20.78 -12.29 -34.76
CA VAL A 100 -19.57 -12.04 -33.96
C VAL A 100 -19.76 -10.79 -33.10
N LYS A 101 -20.38 -9.72 -33.63
CA LYS A 101 -20.72 -8.52 -32.86
C LYS A 101 -21.70 -8.84 -31.72
N LYS A 102 -22.72 -9.68 -31.99
CA LYS A 102 -23.65 -10.16 -30.96
C LYS A 102 -22.95 -10.99 -29.90
N ALA A 103 -22.19 -12.02 -30.30
CA ALA A 103 -21.47 -12.88 -29.36
C ALA A 103 -20.45 -12.09 -28.52
N MET A 104 -19.79 -11.09 -29.09
CA MET A 104 -18.84 -10.24 -28.37
C MET A 104 -19.55 -9.32 -27.37
N ASN A 105 -20.68 -8.72 -27.76
CA ASN A 105 -21.49 -7.91 -26.86
C ASN A 105 -22.14 -8.74 -25.75
N GLU A 106 -22.58 -9.96 -26.06
CA GLU A 106 -23.20 -10.88 -25.12
C GLU A 106 -22.16 -11.39 -24.11
N LYS A 107 -20.97 -11.78 -24.57
CA LYS A 107 -19.83 -12.13 -23.71
C LYS A 107 -19.43 -10.98 -22.79
N ASN A 108 -19.42 -9.75 -23.31
CA ASN A 108 -19.11 -8.57 -22.50
C ASN A 108 -20.22 -8.27 -21.49
N ALA A 109 -21.49 -8.45 -21.87
CA ALA A 109 -22.63 -8.29 -20.98
C ALA A 109 -22.65 -9.35 -19.86
N GLU A 110 -22.28 -10.60 -20.15
CA GLU A 110 -22.13 -11.65 -19.15
C GLU A 110 -20.97 -11.38 -18.19
N ALA A 111 -19.83 -10.88 -18.71
CA ALA A 111 -18.71 -10.46 -17.88
C ALA A 111 -19.12 -9.35 -16.89
N ILE A 112 -19.86 -8.33 -17.36
CA ILE A 112 -20.37 -7.25 -16.50
C ILE A 112 -21.39 -7.78 -15.48
N LYS A 113 -22.33 -8.64 -15.89
CA LYS A 113 -23.33 -9.25 -14.99
C LYS A 113 -22.70 -10.13 -13.92
N SER A 114 -21.70 -10.93 -14.27
CA SER A 114 -21.00 -11.80 -13.33
C SER A 114 -20.16 -11.00 -12.33
N ALA A 115 -19.50 -9.93 -12.79
CA ALA A 115 -18.81 -8.99 -11.91
C ALA A 115 -19.78 -8.34 -10.89
N ALA A 116 -20.93 -7.84 -11.35
CA ALA A 116 -21.95 -7.25 -10.48
C ALA A 116 -22.53 -8.27 -9.46
N LYS A 117 -22.75 -9.52 -9.89
CA LYS A 117 -23.22 -10.59 -9.00
C LYS A 117 -22.17 -10.93 -7.94
N ASN A 118 -20.90 -11.06 -8.33
CA ASN A 118 -19.81 -11.35 -7.41
C ASN A 118 -19.61 -10.23 -6.39
N GLU A 119 -19.78 -8.97 -6.82
CA GLU A 119 -19.71 -7.80 -5.95
C GLU A 119 -20.87 -7.79 -4.93
N ALA A 120 -22.10 -8.08 -5.37
CA ALA A 120 -23.26 -8.18 -4.48
C ALA A 120 -23.15 -9.35 -3.48
N GLU A 121 -22.62 -10.51 -3.91
CA GLU A 121 -22.34 -11.63 -3.00
C GLU A 121 -21.22 -11.31 -2.01
N ALA A 122 -20.16 -10.61 -2.45
CA ALA A 122 -19.07 -10.16 -1.58
C ALA A 122 -19.57 -9.15 -0.53
N GLU A 123 -20.45 -8.22 -0.92
CA GLU A 123 -21.05 -7.26 0.00
C GLU A 123 -21.92 -7.95 1.06
N LYS A 124 -22.74 -8.92 0.65
CA LYS A 124 -23.56 -9.73 1.58
C LYS A 124 -22.70 -10.50 2.58
N ILE A 125 -21.58 -11.07 2.13
CA ILE A 125 -20.62 -11.76 3.00
C ILE A 125 -19.92 -10.76 3.93
N SER A 126 -19.60 -9.57 3.45
CA SER A 126 -18.98 -8.49 4.24
C SER A 126 -19.86 -8.06 5.41
N GLN A 127 -21.18 -7.93 5.21
CA GLN A 127 -22.12 -7.50 6.26
C GLN A 127 -22.44 -8.62 7.28
N ILE A 128 -22.56 -9.88 6.83
CA ILE A 128 -22.96 -11.00 7.71
C ILE A 128 -21.82 -11.42 8.68
N LYS A 129 -20.56 -11.33 8.24
CA LYS A 129 -19.40 -11.73 9.05
C LYS A 129 -19.26 -10.97 10.38
N PRO A 130 -19.26 -9.61 10.42
CA PRO A 130 -19.17 -8.87 11.67
C PRO A 130 -20.40 -9.09 12.53
N ALA A 131 -21.61 -9.07 11.96
CA ALA A 131 -22.85 -9.28 12.72
C ALA A 131 -22.88 -10.65 13.43
N LYS A 132 -22.45 -11.73 12.75
CA LYS A 132 -22.30 -13.05 13.38
C LYS A 132 -21.15 -13.11 14.39
N GLY A 133 -20.09 -12.33 14.18
CA GLY A 133 -18.97 -12.22 15.10
C GLY A 133 -19.37 -11.54 16.41
N GLU A 134 -20.09 -10.42 16.31
CA GLU A 134 -20.64 -9.66 17.43
C GLU A 134 -21.64 -10.49 18.24
N ALA A 135 -22.59 -11.15 17.57
CA ALA A 135 -23.55 -12.02 18.25
C ALA A 135 -22.88 -13.17 19.02
N LYS A 136 -21.87 -13.83 18.43
CA LYS A 136 -21.11 -14.89 19.12
C LYS A 136 -20.25 -14.35 20.26
N ALA A 137 -19.65 -13.17 20.09
CA ALA A 137 -18.85 -12.55 21.15
C ALA A 137 -19.73 -12.16 22.35
N GLU A 138 -20.93 -11.65 22.09
CA GLU A 138 -21.91 -11.32 23.11
C GLU A 138 -22.38 -12.58 23.87
N GLU A 139 -22.71 -13.65 23.16
CA GLU A 139 -23.09 -14.94 23.74
C GLU A 139 -22.00 -15.49 24.68
N ILE A 140 -20.74 -15.52 24.22
CA ILE A 140 -19.60 -15.95 25.05
C ILE A 140 -19.44 -15.04 26.28
N SER A 141 -19.72 -13.74 26.15
CA SER A 141 -19.64 -12.81 27.27
C SER A 141 -20.71 -13.09 28.34
N GLN A 142 -21.91 -13.50 27.94
CA GLN A 142 -22.99 -13.83 28.86
C GLN A 142 -22.69 -15.12 29.62
N ILE A 143 -22.19 -16.15 28.93
CA ILE A 143 -21.79 -17.41 29.54
C ILE A 143 -20.71 -17.17 30.61
N LYS A 144 -19.65 -16.42 30.27
CA LYS A 144 -18.58 -16.11 31.24
C LYS A 144 -19.05 -15.36 32.48
N ARG A 145 -20.04 -14.47 32.34
CA ARG A 145 -20.63 -13.78 33.51
C ARG A 145 -21.41 -14.76 34.36
N ALA A 146 -22.24 -15.60 33.75
CA ALA A 146 -23.04 -16.59 34.47
C ALA A 146 -22.14 -17.62 35.18
N GLU A 147 -21.06 -18.08 34.55
CA GLU A 147 -20.07 -18.96 35.17
C GLU A 147 -19.41 -18.28 36.38
N GLY A 148 -18.97 -17.02 36.23
CA GLY A 148 -18.36 -16.29 37.34
C GLY A 148 -19.32 -15.99 38.50
N GLU A 149 -20.60 -15.73 38.20
CA GLU A 149 -21.64 -15.55 39.23
C GLU A 149 -21.92 -16.86 39.96
N ALA A 150 -22.01 -17.98 39.25
CA ALA A 150 -22.20 -19.30 39.85
C ALA A 150 -21.00 -19.71 40.73
N GLU A 151 -19.77 -19.49 40.27
CA GLU A 151 -18.56 -19.74 41.07
C GLU A 151 -18.53 -18.85 42.34
N ALA A 152 -18.91 -17.58 42.23
CA ALA A 152 -18.97 -16.68 43.37
C ALA A 152 -20.04 -17.10 44.39
N GLU A 153 -21.20 -17.56 43.91
CA GLU A 153 -22.26 -18.08 44.76
C GLU A 153 -21.81 -19.37 45.48
N GLU A 154 -21.19 -20.31 44.78
CA GLU A 154 -20.65 -21.55 45.36
C GLU A 154 -19.62 -21.27 46.45
N ILE A 155 -18.65 -20.39 46.18
CA ILE A 155 -17.64 -19.96 47.17
C ILE A 155 -18.32 -19.32 48.39
N SER A 156 -19.41 -18.58 48.20
CA SER A 156 -20.14 -17.95 49.31
C SER A 156 -20.85 -18.97 50.21
N LEU A 157 -21.38 -20.05 49.63
CA LEU A 157 -22.04 -21.12 50.35
C LEU A 157 -21.02 -21.93 51.16
N ILE A 158 -19.88 -22.25 50.56
CA ILE A 158 -18.79 -22.98 51.24
C ILE A 158 -18.31 -22.19 52.46
N LYS A 159 -18.01 -20.89 52.31
CA LYS A 159 -17.56 -20.03 53.43
C LYS A 159 -18.57 -19.96 54.58
N ARG A 160 -19.88 -19.98 54.26
CA ARG A 160 -20.92 -19.99 55.30
C ARG A 160 -20.93 -21.32 56.05
N ALA A 161 -20.86 -22.43 55.33
CA ALA A 161 -20.83 -23.77 55.93
C ALA A 161 -19.59 -23.97 56.81
N GLU A 162 -18.42 -23.51 56.36
CA GLU A 162 -17.19 -23.51 57.16
C GLU A 162 -17.35 -22.71 58.45
N GLY A 163 -17.90 -21.49 58.37
CA GLY A 163 -18.15 -20.66 59.55
C GLY A 163 -19.17 -21.26 60.52
N GLU A 164 -20.22 -21.92 60.01
CA GLU A 164 -21.20 -22.63 60.83
C GLU A 164 -20.58 -23.83 61.55
N ALA A 165 -19.74 -24.61 60.85
CA ALA A 165 -19.02 -25.75 61.43
C ALA A 165 -18.04 -25.31 62.53
N GLU A 166 -17.28 -24.23 62.29
CA GLU A 166 -16.38 -23.66 63.30
C GLU A 166 -17.15 -23.19 64.55
N ALA A 167 -18.30 -22.52 64.35
CA ALA A 167 -19.13 -22.08 65.46
C ALA A 167 -19.70 -23.25 66.27
N GLU A 168 -20.11 -24.33 65.59
CA GLU A 168 -20.58 -25.55 66.25
C GLU A 168 -19.46 -26.22 67.06
N GLU A 169 -18.25 -26.33 66.49
CA GLU A 169 -17.08 -26.89 67.16
C GLU A 169 -16.72 -26.09 68.44
N ILE A 170 -16.65 -24.76 68.34
CA ILE A 170 -16.41 -23.87 69.49
C ILE A 170 -17.48 -24.08 70.57
N SER A 171 -18.75 -24.24 70.17
CA SER A 171 -19.85 -24.47 71.11
C SER A 171 -19.73 -25.81 71.85
N LEU A 172 -19.24 -26.85 71.17
CA LEU A 172 -19.03 -28.18 71.74
C LEU A 172 -17.87 -28.18 72.73
N ILE A 173 -16.74 -27.53 72.38
CA ILE A 173 -15.58 -27.37 73.26
C ILE A 173 -15.99 -26.65 74.54
N LYS A 174 -16.72 -25.54 74.42
CA LYS A 174 -17.16 -24.75 75.58
C LYS A 174 -18.06 -25.55 76.53
N ARG A 175 -19.01 -26.34 76.00
CA ARG A 175 -19.84 -27.25 76.83
C ARG A 175 -19.03 -28.36 77.49
N ALA A 176 -17.99 -28.87 76.83
CA ALA A 176 -17.11 -29.89 77.40
C ALA A 176 -16.25 -29.32 78.55
N GLU A 177 -15.76 -28.09 78.40
CA GLU A 177 -15.04 -27.36 79.46
C GLU A 177 -15.93 -27.14 80.69
N GLU A 178 -17.16 -26.65 80.49
CA GLU A 178 -18.13 -26.45 81.59
C GLU A 178 -18.44 -27.77 82.32
N ARG A 179 -18.60 -28.89 81.59
CA ARG A 179 -18.78 -30.22 82.20
C ARG A 179 -17.55 -30.69 82.97
N ALA A 180 -16.35 -30.47 82.44
CA ALA A 180 -15.11 -30.83 83.10
C ALA A 180 -14.86 -30.02 84.38
N GLU A 181 -15.23 -28.73 84.39
CA GLU A 181 -15.23 -27.90 85.59
C GLU A 181 -16.25 -28.38 86.62
N ALA A 182 -17.46 -28.73 86.19
CA ALA A 182 -18.48 -29.31 87.06
C ALA A 182 -18.00 -30.63 87.70
N GLU A 183 -17.39 -31.55 86.95
CA GLU A 183 -16.83 -32.80 87.49
C GLU A 183 -15.68 -32.56 88.47
N LYS A 184 -14.80 -31.59 88.23
CA LYS A 184 -13.75 -31.20 89.18
C LYS A 184 -14.34 -30.69 90.49
N SER A 185 -15.41 -29.89 90.43
CA SER A 185 -16.12 -29.41 91.62
C SER A 185 -16.86 -30.53 92.37
N HIS A 186 -17.36 -31.54 91.64
CA HIS A 186 -18.04 -32.69 92.22
C HIS A 186 -17.06 -33.67 92.88
N ARG A 187 -15.87 -33.87 92.28
CA ARG A 187 -14.80 -34.70 92.85
C ARG A 187 -14.10 -34.07 94.06
N SER A 188 -14.10 -32.74 94.21
CA SER A 188 -13.61 -32.09 95.44
C SER A 188 -14.60 -32.16 96.61
N SER A 189 -15.86 -32.57 96.37
CA SER A 189 -16.90 -32.70 97.40
C SER A 189 -17.19 -34.16 97.81
N GLU A 190 -16.53 -35.16 97.19
CA GLU A 190 -16.58 -36.54 97.67
C GLU A 190 -15.82 -36.70 99.01
N PRO A 191 -16.46 -37.20 100.08
CA PRO A 191 -15.80 -37.38 101.36
C PRO A 191 -14.76 -38.50 101.27
N ARG A 192 -13.52 -38.22 101.67
CA ARG A 192 -12.49 -39.26 101.86
C ARG A 192 -13.01 -40.26 102.89
N LYS A 193 -13.41 -41.44 102.44
CA LYS A 193 -13.64 -42.58 103.32
C LYS A 193 -12.29 -43.20 103.66
N GLY A 194 -11.91 -43.10 104.93
CA GLY A 194 -10.92 -43.96 105.61
C GLY A 194 -9.47 -43.55 105.41
#